data_AF-A0AAD1IPR5-F1
#
_entry.id   AF-A0AAD1IPR5-F1
#
_cell.length_a   1.000
_cell.length_b   1.000
_cell.length_c   1.000
_cell.angle_alpha   90.00
_cell.angle_beta   90.00
_cell.angle_gamma   90.00
#
_symmetry.space_group_name_H-M   'P 1'
#
loop_
_entity.id
_entity.type
_entity.pdbx_description
1 polymer ?
#
loop_
_entity_poly.entity_id
_entity_poly.type
_entity_poly.pdbx_seq_one_letter_code
_entity_poly.pdbx_strand_id
1 'polypeptide(L)' 'MSAMSIYDDLAESASFIAGRDAAREVRREGFGWSEDSGHRMCPSGLHPDDEAAWLNGWRSVWD' A
#
# COMPACT_ATOMS: atom_id res chain seq x y z
N MET A 1 -8.45 26.73 -7.28
CA MET A 1 -8.82 25.56 -6.45
C MET A 1 -8.18 24.36 -7.11
N SER A 2 -7.07 23.90 -6.52
CA SER A 2 -6.18 22.90 -7.12
C SER A 2 -6.84 21.53 -7.11
N ALA A 3 -7.26 21.05 -8.28
CA ALA A 3 -7.77 19.69 -8.47
C ALA A 3 -6.76 18.62 -8.00
N MET A 4 -5.47 18.96 -7.98
CA MET A 4 -4.37 18.08 -7.59
C MET A 4 -4.55 17.49 -6.18
N SER A 5 -5.04 18.26 -5.21
CA SER A 5 -5.18 17.78 -3.81
C SER A 5 -6.23 16.70 -3.62
N ILE A 6 -7.25 16.63 -4.49
CA ILE A 6 -8.36 15.67 -4.35
C ILE A 6 -7.99 14.34 -5.01
N TYR A 7 -7.20 14.40 -6.09
CA TYR A 7 -6.69 13.20 -6.75
C TYR A 7 -5.56 12.57 -5.95
N ASP A 8 -4.68 13.36 -5.33
CA ASP A 8 -3.67 12.86 -4.38
C ASP A 8 -4.32 12.10 -3.22
N ASP A 9 -5.25 12.72 -2.49
CA ASP A 9 -5.91 12.09 -1.31
C ASP A 9 -6.69 10.81 -1.70
N LEU A 10 -7.32 10.81 -2.88
CA LEU A 10 -8.02 9.63 -3.40
C LEU A 10 -7.05 8.52 -3.85
N ALA A 11 -5.94 8.88 -4.49
CA ALA A 11 -4.91 7.94 -4.92
C ALA A 11 -4.17 7.34 -3.72
N GLU A 12 -3.81 8.16 -2.73
CA GLU A 12 -3.28 7.72 -1.44
C GLU A 12 -4.26 6.75 -0.75
N SER A 13 -5.55 7.09 -0.74
CA SER A 13 -6.59 6.20 -0.21
C SER A 13 -6.69 4.86 -0.96
N ALA A 14 -6.61 4.89 -2.30
CA ALA A 14 -6.69 3.69 -3.13
C ALA A 14 -5.44 2.81 -3.01
N SER A 15 -4.25 3.42 -3.09
CA SER A 15 -2.95 2.78 -2.95
C SER A 15 -2.79 2.16 -1.56
N PHE A 16 -3.20 2.86 -0.50
CA PHE A 16 -3.25 2.33 0.87
C PHE A 16 -4.15 1.10 0.98
N ILE A 17 -5.38 1.17 0.45
CA ILE A 17 -6.31 0.03 0.49
C ILE A 17 -5.72 -1.17 -0.26
N ALA A 18 -5.13 -0.94 -1.43
CA ALA A 18 -4.51 -2.00 -2.24
C ALA A 18 -3.36 -2.68 -1.48
N GLY A 19 -2.48 -1.92 -0.82
CA GLY A 19 -1.40 -2.49 -0.01
C GLY A 19 -1.90 -3.30 1.18
N ARG A 20 -2.95 -2.81 1.84
CA ARG A 20 -3.59 -3.52 2.97
C ARG A 20 -4.25 -4.82 2.54
N ASP A 21 -4.94 -4.81 1.41
CA ASP A 21 -5.62 -6.01 0.92
C ASP A 21 -4.61 -7.07 0.45
N ALA A 22 -3.53 -6.66 -0.22
CA ALA A 22 -2.42 -7.55 -0.55
C ALA A 22 -1.79 -8.17 0.70
N ALA A 23 -1.50 -7.37 1.73
CA ALA A 23 -0.96 -7.87 2.99
C ALA A 23 -1.92 -8.84 3.71
N ARG A 24 -3.22 -8.60 3.67
CA ARG A 24 -4.23 -9.52 4.24
C ARG A 24 -4.28 -10.86 3.51
N GLU A 25 -4.17 -10.83 2.19
CA GLU A 25 -4.14 -12.04 1.36
C GLU A 25 -2.91 -12.89 1.70
N VAL A 26 -1.72 -12.32 1.66
CA VAL A 26 -0.51 -13.09 2.00
C VAL A 26 -0.46 -13.53 3.46
N ARG A 27 -1.00 -12.74 4.41
CA ARG A 27 -1.11 -13.14 5.82
C ARG A 27 -2.04 -14.33 5.99
N ARG A 28 -3.13 -14.39 5.22
CA ARG A 28 -4.06 -15.51 5.22
C ARG A 28 -3.41 -16.78 4.66
N GLU A 29 -2.57 -16.64 3.64
CA GLU A 29 -1.85 -17.78 3.04
C GLU A 29 -0.74 -18.34 3.95
N GLY A 30 -0.29 -17.57 4.95
CA GLY A 30 0.60 -18.06 6.01
C GLY A 30 2.06 -18.24 5.61
N PHE A 31 2.47 -17.70 4.46
CA PHE A 31 3.88 -17.68 4.04
C PHE A 31 4.64 -16.56 4.76
N GLY A 32 5.95 -16.79 5.01
CA GLY A 32 6.87 -16.00 5.85
C GLY A 32 7.12 -14.54 5.41
N TRP A 33 6.05 -13.82 5.16
CA TRP A 33 5.99 -12.40 4.90
C TRP A 33 5.94 -11.64 6.22
N SER A 34 6.49 -10.44 6.19
CA SER A 34 6.58 -9.55 7.34
C SER A 34 6.23 -8.13 6.93
N GLU A 35 6.15 -7.24 7.91
CA GLU A 35 6.04 -5.79 7.72
C GLU A 35 7.04 -5.26 6.67
N ASP A 36 8.31 -5.65 6.79
CA ASP A 36 9.37 -5.18 5.89
C ASP A 36 9.26 -5.72 4.47
N SER A 37 8.47 -6.77 4.24
CA SER A 37 8.43 -7.43 2.95
C SER A 37 7.61 -6.68 1.89
N GLY A 38 6.89 -5.63 2.28
CA GLY A 38 6.00 -4.88 1.40
C GLY A 38 6.67 -4.37 0.13
N HIS A 39 7.93 -3.92 0.21
CA HIS A 39 8.69 -3.41 -0.94
C HIS A 39 8.84 -4.41 -2.10
N ARG A 40 8.73 -5.73 -1.83
CA ARG A 40 8.81 -6.76 -2.88
C ARG A 40 7.49 -6.97 -3.62
N MET A 41 6.39 -6.65 -2.96
CA MET A 41 5.04 -6.86 -3.45
C MET A 41 4.40 -5.57 -3.96
N CYS A 42 4.99 -4.41 -3.61
CA CYS A 42 4.56 -3.10 -4.09
C CYS A 42 4.69 -3.04 -5.62
N PRO A 43 3.64 -2.59 -6.34
CA PRO A 43 3.73 -2.37 -7.77
C PRO A 43 4.85 -1.39 -8.12
N SER A 44 5.68 -1.76 -9.10
CA SER A 44 6.73 -0.90 -9.62
C SER A 44 6.17 0.18 -10.55
N GLY A 45 6.72 1.40 -10.46
CA GLY A 45 6.33 2.53 -11.32
C GLY A 45 5.16 3.37 -10.81
N LEU A 46 4.79 3.20 -9.54
CA LEU A 46 3.88 4.11 -8.84
C LEU A 46 4.52 5.49 -8.64
N HIS A 47 3.68 6.51 -8.44
CA HIS A 47 4.17 7.78 -7.91
C HIS A 47 4.76 7.56 -6.52
N PRO A 48 5.80 8.30 -6.08
CA PRO A 48 6.41 8.10 -4.77
C PRO A 48 5.42 8.17 -3.60
N ASP A 49 4.42 9.04 -3.69
CA ASP A 49 3.38 9.18 -2.64
C ASP A 49 2.44 7.96 -2.63
N ASP A 50 2.09 7.43 -3.81
CA ASP A 50 1.32 6.19 -3.94
C ASP A 50 2.09 4.97 -3.40
N GLU A 51 3.38 4.89 -3.69
CA GLU A 51 4.26 3.85 -3.18
C GLU A 51 4.32 3.90 -1.64
N ALA A 52 4.48 5.09 -1.07
CA ALA A 52 4.46 5.28 0.38
C ALA A 52 3.10 4.90 1.00
N ALA A 53 2.00 5.32 0.39
CA ALA A 53 0.65 4.97 0.83
C ALA A 53 0.41 3.46 0.77
N TRP A 54 0.82 2.80 -0.31
CA TRP A 54 0.72 1.35 -0.47
C TRP A 54 1.53 0.61 0.60
N LEU A 55 2.77 1.01 0.84
CA LEU A 55 3.63 0.40 1.87
C LEU A 55 3.04 0.60 3.26
N ASN A 56 2.46 1.77 3.55
CA ASN A 56 1.77 2.01 4.82
C ASN A 56 0.55 1.10 4.98
N GLY A 57 -0.22 0.88 3.91
CA GLY A 57 -1.33 -0.08 3.89
C GLY A 57 -0.87 -1.51 4.18
N TRP A 58 0.25 -1.93 3.59
CA TRP A 58 0.85 -3.23 3.87
C TRP A 58 1.23 -3.38 5.34
N ARG A 59 1.95 -2.39 5.89
CA ARG A 59 2.40 -2.38 7.29
C ARG A 59 1.24 -2.43 8.28
N SER A 60 0.12 -1.77 7.96
CA SER A 60 -1.04 -1.69 8.84
C SER A 60 -1.71 -3.04 9.14
N VAL A 61 -1.32 -4.11 8.44
CA VAL A 61 -1.83 -5.45 8.70
C VAL A 61 -0.98 -6.17 9.73
N TRP A 62 0.25 -5.74 9.96
CA TRP A 62 1.24 -6.40 10.82
C TRP A 62 1.39 -5.77 12.20
N ASP A 63 1.07 -4.47 12.32
CA ASP A 63 0.78 -3.79 13.59
C ASP A 63 -0.44 -4.42 14.30
#